data_AF-A0A955XGH7-F1
#
_entry.id   AF-A0A955XGH7-F1
#
_cell.length_a   1.000
_cell.length_b   1.000
_cell.length_c   1.000
_cell.angle_alpha   90.00
_cell.angle_beta   90.00
_cell.angle_gamma   90.00
#
_symmetry.space_group_name_H-M   'P 1'
#
loop_
_entity.id
_entity.type
_entity.pdbx_description
1 polymer ?
#
loop_
_entity_poly.entity_id
_entity_poly.type
_entity_poly.pdbx_seq_one_letter_code
_entity_poly.pdbx_strand_id
1 'polypeptide(L)'
;MRHIVSFLMLGALTGCATGDADPLRLDDGRPCEPGERRCVARATQTCGPDGLWGVPQGCRPGEGCAEGVCALACQGCTVGEQRCAPEGLQRCVAAEGGCGAWSPPEACARGARRS
;
A
#
# COMPACT_ATOMS: atom_id res chain seq x y z
N MET A 1 24.95 36.52 47.05
CA MET A 1 24.41 36.48 45.68
C MET A 1 25.38 35.63 44.86
N ARG A 2 25.30 34.29 44.94
CA ARG A 2 24.64 33.37 43.99
C ARG A 2 24.96 33.67 42.51
N HIS A 3 25.49 32.63 41.85
CA HIS A 3 25.65 32.41 40.40
C HIS A 3 27.03 32.71 39.78
N ILE A 4 27.99 31.83 40.06
CA ILE A 4 29.02 31.47 39.06
C ILE A 4 28.40 30.41 38.16
N VAL A 5 28.41 30.75 36.88
CA VAL A 5 27.75 30.10 35.77
C VAL A 5 28.48 28.79 35.44
N SER A 6 27.82 27.67 35.70
CA SER A 6 28.20 26.36 35.17
C SER A 6 27.94 26.37 33.67
N PHE A 7 29.00 26.44 32.87
CA PHE A 7 28.94 26.31 31.40
C PHE A 7 29.90 25.20 30.97
N LEU A 8 29.60 23.97 31.39
CA LEU A 8 30.06 22.77 30.70
C LEU A 8 29.18 22.56 29.46
N MET A 9 29.42 23.37 28.43
CA MET A 9 29.00 23.06 27.06
C MET A 9 30.12 22.24 26.41
N LEU A 10 30.21 20.96 26.77
CA LEU A 10 30.88 19.95 25.95
C LEU A 10 29.98 19.71 24.73
N GLY A 11 30.27 20.45 23.66
CA GLY A 11 29.63 20.31 22.36
C GLY A 11 29.80 18.90 21.83
N ALA A 12 28.70 18.16 21.78
CA ALA A 12 28.57 16.94 21.00
C ALA A 12 28.53 17.29 19.51
N LEU A 13 29.68 17.26 18.84
CA LEU A 13 29.75 17.33 17.38
C LEU A 13 30.90 16.45 16.91
N THR A 14 30.65 15.17 16.67
CA THR A 14 31.25 14.37 15.57
C THR A 14 30.52 13.02 15.53
N GLY A 15 29.24 13.05 15.17
CA GLY A 15 28.52 11.87 14.71
C GLY A 15 28.57 11.85 13.18
N CYS A 16 29.70 11.48 12.58
CA CYS A 16 29.76 11.18 11.15
C CYS A 16 29.23 9.75 10.98
N ALA A 17 27.91 9.59 10.95
CA ALA A 17 27.32 8.38 10.41
C ALA A 17 27.62 8.37 8.90
N THR A 18 28.64 7.65 8.47
CA THR A 18 28.73 7.19 7.09
C THR A 18 27.62 6.17 6.91
N GLY A 19 26.43 6.67 6.59
CA GLY A 19 25.36 5.85 6.03
C GLY A 19 25.81 5.44 4.64
N ASP A 20 26.49 4.30 4.54
CA ASP A 20 26.57 3.53 3.31
C ASP A 20 25.14 3.13 2.95
N ALA A 21 24.49 3.98 2.18
CA ALA A 21 23.20 3.70 1.58
C ALA A 21 23.42 2.62 0.52
N ASP A 22 23.42 1.35 0.95
CA ASP A 22 23.20 0.23 0.04
C ASP A 22 21.74 0.33 -0.46
N PRO A 23 21.52 0.58 -1.76
CA PRO A 23 20.18 0.84 -2.29
C PRO A 23 19.31 -0.42 -2.38
N LEU A 24 19.74 -1.58 -1.85
CA LEU A 24 18.94 -2.81 -1.85
C LEU A 24 18.26 -3.11 -0.51
N ARG A 25 18.53 -2.35 0.56
CA ARG A 25 17.94 -2.64 1.87
C ARG A 25 16.76 -1.73 2.20
N LEU A 26 15.62 -1.97 1.54
CA LEU A 26 14.37 -1.24 1.83
C LEU A 26 13.72 -1.59 3.17
N ASP A 27 14.28 -2.55 3.92
CA ASP A 27 13.81 -2.89 5.25
C ASP A 27 15.01 -3.08 6.18
N ASP A 28 15.15 -2.16 7.15
CA ASP A 28 15.75 -2.45 8.45
C ASP A 28 15.48 -3.91 8.80
N GLY A 29 16.52 -4.70 9.10
CA GLY A 29 16.47 -6.14 9.31
C GLY A 29 15.64 -6.58 10.52
N ARG A 30 14.39 -6.15 10.58
CA ARG A 30 13.40 -6.63 11.51
C ARG A 30 13.11 -8.07 11.11
N PRO A 31 13.39 -9.03 12.02
CA PRO A 31 13.03 -10.41 11.77
C PRO A 31 11.52 -10.49 11.54
N CYS A 32 11.13 -11.22 10.50
CA CYS A 32 9.74 -11.56 10.20
C CYS A 32 9.39 -12.95 10.75
N GLU A 33 8.11 -13.25 10.89
CA GLU A 33 7.69 -14.59 11.29
C GLU A 33 7.78 -15.54 10.08
N PRO A 34 8.41 -16.73 10.21
CA PRO A 34 8.49 -17.69 9.10
C PRO A 34 7.13 -17.97 8.47
N GLY A 35 7.04 -17.80 7.14
CA GLY A 35 5.79 -17.96 6.40
C GLY A 35 4.91 -16.70 6.30
N GLU A 36 5.24 -15.63 7.02
CA GLU A 36 4.58 -14.33 6.85
C GLU A 36 4.75 -13.82 5.42
N ARG A 37 3.73 -13.14 4.90
CA ARG A 37 3.72 -12.58 3.55
C ARG A 37 3.44 -11.09 3.62
N ARG A 38 4.18 -10.31 2.82
CA ARG A 38 3.97 -8.87 2.71
C ARG A 38 3.97 -8.40 1.28
N CYS A 39 3.42 -7.21 1.09
CA CYS A 39 3.50 -6.49 -0.17
C CYS A 39 4.63 -5.48 -0.16
N VAL A 40 5.44 -5.53 -1.22
CA VAL A 40 6.43 -4.50 -1.54
C VAL A 40 6.19 -4.05 -2.97
N ALA A 41 5.72 -2.81 -3.13
CA ALA A 41 5.23 -2.29 -4.41
C ALA A 41 4.18 -3.23 -5.06
N ARG A 42 4.47 -3.79 -6.24
CA ARG A 42 3.62 -4.75 -6.97
C ARG A 42 4.11 -6.20 -6.86
N ALA A 43 4.81 -6.52 -5.78
CA ALA A 43 5.39 -7.83 -5.56
C ALA A 43 5.05 -8.36 -4.16
N THR A 44 4.92 -9.68 -4.04
CA THR A 44 4.79 -10.37 -2.76
C THR A 44 6.16 -10.82 -2.29
N GLN A 45 6.48 -10.61 -1.02
CA GLN A 45 7.61 -11.26 -0.35
C GLN A 45 7.10 -12.27 0.66
N THR A 46 7.83 -13.36 0.81
CA THR A 46 7.58 -14.39 1.83
C THR A 46 8.77 -14.42 2.78
N CYS A 47 8.48 -14.47 4.08
CA CYS A 47 9.49 -14.64 5.10
C CYS A 47 10.03 -16.08 5.10
N GLY A 48 11.35 -16.22 5.00
CA GLY A 48 12.02 -17.51 5.07
C GLY A 48 12.09 -18.07 6.49
N PRO A 49 12.48 -19.34 6.65
CA PRO A 49 12.66 -19.98 7.96
C PRO A 49 13.81 -19.37 8.78
N ASP A 50 14.69 -18.62 8.13
CA ASP A 50 15.78 -17.82 8.68
C ASP A 50 15.30 -16.47 9.26
N GLY A 51 14.00 -16.16 9.18
CA GLY A 51 13.42 -14.90 9.67
C GLY A 51 13.77 -13.70 8.77
N LEU A 52 14.19 -13.96 7.53
CA LEU A 52 14.54 -12.94 6.55
C LEU A 52 13.51 -12.87 5.43
N TRP A 53 13.23 -11.66 4.95
CA TRP A 53 12.39 -11.46 3.79
C TRP A 53 13.07 -11.99 2.53
N GLY A 54 12.40 -12.91 1.83
CA GLY A 54 12.86 -13.43 0.56
C GLY A 54 12.82 -12.41 -0.58
N VAL A 55 13.28 -12.83 -1.75
CA VAL A 55 13.26 -12.01 -2.97
C VAL A 55 11.80 -11.66 -3.34
N PRO A 56 11.47 -10.40 -3.64
CA PRO A 56 10.14 -10.03 -4.11
C PRO A 56 9.75 -10.78 -5.38
N GLN A 57 8.57 -11.42 -5.36
CA GLN A 57 7.97 -12.05 -6.52
C GLN A 57 6.92 -11.10 -7.12
N GLY A 58 7.20 -10.57 -8.30
CA GLY A 58 6.30 -9.66 -9.01
C GLY A 58 4.96 -10.32 -9.35
N CYS A 59 3.87 -9.58 -9.17
CA CYS A 59 2.55 -10.01 -9.59
C CYS A 59 2.40 -9.96 -11.12
N ARG A 60 1.44 -10.73 -11.66
CA ARG A 60 1.21 -10.76 -13.11
C ARG A 60 0.72 -9.40 -13.62
N PRO A 61 0.85 -9.12 -14.94
CA PRO A 61 0.24 -7.94 -15.53
C PRO A 61 -1.26 -7.86 -15.21
N GLY A 62 -1.72 -6.73 -14.66
CA GLY A 62 -3.12 -6.54 -14.23
C GLY A 62 -3.39 -6.91 -12.76
N GLU A 63 -2.45 -7.55 -12.09
CA GLU A 63 -2.51 -7.83 -10.65
C GLU A 63 -1.73 -6.76 -9.86
N GLY A 64 -2.11 -6.60 -8.60
CA GLY A 64 -1.35 -5.86 -7.61
C GLY A 64 -1.24 -6.69 -6.34
N CYS A 65 -0.33 -6.28 -5.47
CA CYS A 65 -0.17 -6.95 -4.20
C CYS A 65 -1.14 -6.36 -3.18
N ALA A 66 -2.01 -7.19 -2.63
CA ALA A 66 -2.87 -6.88 -1.50
C ALA A 66 -2.73 -8.00 -0.47
N GLU A 67 -2.61 -7.66 0.81
CA GLU A 67 -2.54 -8.64 1.92
C GLU A 67 -1.47 -9.75 1.73
N GLY A 68 -0.33 -9.42 1.11
CA GLY A 68 0.75 -10.38 0.85
C GLY A 68 0.46 -11.38 -0.27
N VAL A 69 -0.61 -11.18 -1.05
CA VAL A 69 -0.97 -12.00 -2.20
C VAL A 69 -1.11 -11.15 -3.47
N CYS A 70 -0.79 -11.74 -4.61
CA CYS A 70 -1.10 -11.15 -5.90
C CYS A 70 -2.58 -11.37 -6.18
N ALA A 71 -3.33 -10.29 -6.22
CA ALA A 71 -4.73 -10.28 -6.58
C ALA A 71 -4.91 -9.35 -7.77
N LEU A 72 -5.97 -9.56 -8.56
CA LEU A 72 -6.35 -8.59 -9.59
C LEU A 72 -6.47 -7.21 -8.95
N ALA A 73 -5.59 -6.28 -9.36
CA ALA A 73 -5.65 -4.90 -8.90
C ALA A 73 -6.71 -4.20 -9.72
N CYS A 74 -7.97 -4.53 -9.44
CA CYS A 74 -9.08 -3.82 -10.03
C CYS A 74 -9.10 -2.42 -9.42
N GLN A 75 -8.52 -1.46 -10.13
CA GLN A 75 -8.69 -0.02 -9.90
C GLN A 75 -10.13 0.45 -10.21
N GLY A 76 -11.02 -0.49 -10.50
CA GLY A 76 -12.43 -0.26 -10.73
C GLY A 76 -13.23 -0.39 -9.45
N CYS A 77 -14.44 -0.92 -9.58
CA CYS A 77 -15.42 -1.00 -8.50
C CYS A 77 -15.68 -2.45 -8.09
N THR A 78 -16.31 -2.64 -6.94
CA THR A 78 -16.80 -3.96 -6.51
C THR A 78 -18.03 -4.33 -7.32
N VAL A 79 -18.04 -5.46 -8.02
CA VAL A 79 -19.18 -5.89 -8.86
C VAL A 79 -20.46 -5.94 -8.00
N GLY A 80 -21.53 -5.29 -8.50
CA GLY A 80 -22.79 -5.15 -7.78
C GLY A 80 -22.93 -3.86 -6.98
N GLU A 81 -21.82 -3.15 -6.71
CA GLU A 81 -21.86 -1.84 -6.05
C GLU A 81 -22.53 -0.78 -6.92
N GLN A 82 -23.16 0.19 -6.28
CA GLN A 82 -23.87 1.27 -6.94
C GLN A 82 -23.35 2.62 -6.47
N ARG A 83 -23.21 3.56 -7.40
CA ARG A 83 -22.88 4.96 -7.08
C ARG A 83 -23.79 5.91 -7.83
N CYS A 84 -23.99 7.09 -7.25
CA CYS A 84 -24.60 8.21 -7.95
C CYS A 84 -23.48 9.03 -8.59
N ALA A 85 -23.45 9.09 -9.92
CA ALA A 85 -22.64 10.03 -10.68
C ALA A 85 -23.50 11.26 -11.05
N PRO A 86 -22.91 12.40 -11.43
CA PRO A 86 -23.64 13.57 -11.90
C PRO A 86 -24.62 13.26 -13.04
N GLU A 87 -24.25 12.32 -13.90
CA GLU A 87 -25.00 11.84 -15.06
C GLU A 87 -26.09 10.78 -14.75
N GLY A 88 -26.10 10.16 -13.57
CA GLY A 88 -27.09 9.13 -13.22
C GLY A 88 -26.59 8.05 -12.27
N LEU A 89 -27.42 7.02 -12.04
CA LEU A 89 -27.04 5.84 -11.27
C LEU A 89 -26.10 4.98 -12.10
N GLN A 90 -24.94 4.63 -11.55
CA GLN A 90 -24.03 3.67 -12.16
C GLN A 90 -23.95 2.43 -11.29
N ARG A 91 -23.97 1.26 -11.95
CA ARG A 91 -23.74 -0.03 -11.31
C ARG A 91 -22.38 -0.53 -11.73
N CYS A 92 -21.64 -1.10 -10.78
CA CYS A 92 -20.45 -1.82 -11.10
C CYS A 92 -20.78 -3.17 -11.72
N VAL A 93 -20.30 -3.43 -12.93
CA VAL A 93 -20.48 -4.68 -13.67
C VAL A 93 -19.12 -5.32 -13.92
N ALA A 94 -19.07 -6.64 -14.05
CA ALA A 94 -17.83 -7.30 -14.45
C ALA A 94 -17.47 -6.93 -15.90
N ALA A 95 -16.28 -6.38 -16.11
CA ALA A 95 -15.72 -6.12 -17.43
C ALA A 95 -14.99 -7.36 -17.97
N GLU A 96 -14.69 -7.34 -19.27
CA GLU A 96 -13.80 -8.33 -19.87
C GLU A 96 -12.42 -8.25 -19.20
N GLY A 97 -12.05 -9.32 -18.49
CA GLY A 97 -10.87 -9.34 -17.61
C GLY A 97 -11.19 -9.54 -16.12
N GLY A 98 -12.47 -9.65 -15.75
CA GLY A 98 -12.90 -10.03 -14.39
C GLY A 98 -12.87 -8.89 -13.37
N CYS A 99 -12.40 -7.70 -13.76
CA CYS A 99 -12.49 -6.51 -12.93
C CYS A 99 -13.84 -5.81 -13.05
N GLY A 100 -14.30 -5.17 -11.97
CA GLY A 100 -15.50 -4.35 -12.01
C GLY A 100 -15.26 -3.04 -12.77
N ALA A 101 -16.15 -2.69 -13.69
CA ALA A 101 -16.21 -1.41 -14.37
C ALA A 101 -17.59 -0.76 -14.17
N TRP A 102 -17.62 0.56 -14.13
CA TRP A 102 -18.88 1.29 -14.01
C TRP A 102 -19.66 1.20 -15.32
N SER A 103 -20.92 0.79 -15.21
CA SER A 103 -21.86 0.82 -16.33
C SER A 103 -22.05 2.26 -16.84
N PRO A 104 -22.57 2.41 -18.08
CA PRO A 104 -23.17 3.66 -18.50
C PRO A 104 -24.18 4.16 -17.44
N PRO A 105 -24.28 5.49 -17.25
CA PRO A 105 -25.22 6.07 -16.30
C PRO A 105 -26.66 5.78 -16.72
N GLU A 106 -27.43 5.22 -15.80
CA GLU A 106 -28.87 5.12 -15.96
C GLU A 106 -29.51 6.37 -15.38
N ALA A 107 -30.28 7.08 -16.22
CA ALA A 107 -30.98 8.28 -15.80
C ALA A 107 -31.95 7.91 -14.67
N CYS A 108 -31.83 8.57 -13.52
CA CYS A 108 -32.78 8.41 -12.44
C CYS A 108 -34.18 8.78 -12.96
N ALA A 109 -35.17 7.91 -12.76
CA ALA A 109 -36.56 8.27 -12.97
C ALA A 109 -36.86 9.58 -12.21
N ARG A 110 -37.50 10.54 -12.88
CA ARG A 110 -37.80 11.87 -12.31
C ARG A 110 -38.39 11.72 -10.90
N GLY A 111 -37.62 12.11 -9.88
CA GLY A 111 -38.04 12.08 -8.47
C GLY A 111 -37.43 10.98 -7.59
N ALA A 112 -36.58 10.09 -8.12
CA ALA A 112 -35.88 9.10 -7.30
C ALA A 112 -34.84 9.79 -6.38
N ARG A 113 -35.06 9.73 -5.08
CA ARG A 113 -34.12 10.16 -4.04
C ARG A 113 -33.58 8.92 -3.34
N ARG A 114 -32.30 8.96 -2.93
CA ARG A 114 -31.67 7.90 -2.15
C ARG A 114 -32.51 7.69 -0.86
N SER A 115 -33.10 6.50 -0.71
CA SER A 115 -33.82 6.11 0.51
C SER A 115 -32.87 5.92 1.68
#